data_AF-A0A2T5DE29-F1
#
_entry.id   AF-A0A2T5DE29-F1
#
_cell.length_a   1.000
_cell.length_b   1.000
_cell.length_c   1.000
_cell.angle_alpha   90.00
_cell.angle_beta   90.00
_cell.angle_gamma   90.00
#
_symmetry.space_group_name_H-M   'P 1'
#
loop_
_entity.id
_entity.type
_entity.pdbx_description
1 polymer ?
#
loop_
_entity_poly.entity_id
_entity_poly.type
_entity_poly.pdbx_seq_one_letter_code
_entity_poly.pdbx_strand_id
1 'polypeptide(L)'
;MNGYKIGLCMSMSLSILCIIGSLIDGRGLIGLLLVFLTIIPGFFGIYFTTKITMDKHLKSFLFIVNYLFATHLHIRYLIQFLTRVL
;
A
#
# COMPACT_ATOMS: atom_id res chain seq x y z
N MET A 1 23.39 2.07 0.75
CA MET A 1 22.50 1.51 -0.31
C MET A 1 21.66 0.32 0.15
N ASN A 2 22.14 -0.56 1.06
CA ASN A 2 21.36 -1.73 1.48
C ASN A 2 20.10 -1.39 2.30
N GLY A 3 20.18 -0.38 3.18
CA GLY A 3 19.05 0.04 4.03
C GLY A 3 17.80 0.47 3.26
N TYR A 4 17.96 1.12 2.09
CA TYR A 4 16.82 1.51 1.26
C TYR A 4 16.14 0.30 0.60
N LYS A 5 16.92 -0.71 0.16
CA LYS A 5 16.35 -1.96 -0.38
C LYS A 5 15.57 -2.73 0.69
N ILE A 6 16.11 -2.79 1.90
CA ILE A 6 15.43 -3.41 3.05
C ILE A 6 14.15 -2.62 3.37
N GLY A 7 14.23 -1.28 3.43
CA GLY A 7 13.08 -0.42 3.65
C GLY A 7 11.97 -0.62 2.61
N LEU A 8 12.33 -0.72 1.33
CA LEU A 8 11.39 -1.02 0.25
C LEU A 8 10.72 -2.39 0.42
N CYS A 9 11.50 -3.42 0.74
CA CYS A 9 10.98 -4.78 0.94
C CYS A 9 10.00 -4.83 2.13
N MET A 10 10.37 -4.17 3.23
CA MET A 10 9.53 -4.07 4.42
C MET A 10 8.25 -3.29 4.15
N SER A 11 8.32 -2.15 3.45
CA SER A 11 7.14 -1.35 3.13
C SER A 11 6.18 -2.10 2.19
N MET A 12 6.70 -2.82 1.21
CA MET A 12 5.87 -3.65 0.33
C MET A 12 5.22 -4.81 1.10
N SER A 13 5.98 -5.50 1.95
CA SER A 13 5.47 -6.59 2.79
C SER A 13 4.35 -6.11 3.72
N LEU A 14 4.55 -4.96 4.36
CA LEU A 14 3.55 -4.35 5.24
C LEU A 14 2.29 -3.93 4.47
N SER A 15 2.45 -3.38 3.26
CA SER A 15 1.32 -3.03 2.40
C SER A 15 0.49 -4.26 2.03
N ILE A 16 1.15 -5.36 1.65
CA ILE A 16 0.49 -6.62 1.31
C ILE A 16 -0.23 -7.21 2.53
N LEU A 17 0.39 -7.20 3.71
CA LEU A 17 -0.23 -7.67 4.95
C LEU A 17 -1.48 -6.87 5.32
N CYS A 18 -1.45 -5.55 5.19
CA CYS A 18 -2.62 -4.70 5.43
C CYS A 18 -3.77 -5.03 4.47
N ILE A 19 -3.46 -5.30 3.20
CA ILE A 19 -4.46 -5.70 2.20
C ILE A 19 -5.05 -7.06 2.51
N ILE A 20 -4.21 -8.05 2.83
CA ILE A 20 -4.68 -9.40 3.20
C ILE A 20 -5.55 -9.32 4.44
N GLY A 21 -5.11 -8.61 5.48
CA GLY A 21 -5.89 -8.40 6.70
C GLY A 21 -7.23 -7.71 6.42
N SER A 22 -7.24 -6.70 5.55
CA SER A 22 -8.46 -6.05 5.08
C SER A 22 -9.41 -6.98 4.32
N LEU A 23 -8.89 -7.91 3.53
CA LEU A 23 -9.71 -8.89 2.81
C LEU A 23 -10.32 -9.93 3.76
N ILE A 24 -9.55 -10.39 4.75
CA ILE A 24 -10.01 -11.33 5.79
C ILE A 24 -11.11 -10.69 6.64
N ASP A 25 -10.91 -9.44 7.07
CA ASP A 25 -11.90 -8.69 7.86
C ASP A 25 -12.84 -7.85 6.98
N GLY A 26 -13.11 -8.27 5.74
CA GLY A 26 -13.71 -7.47 4.65
C GLY A 26 -15.08 -6.80 4.90
N ARG A 27 -15.60 -6.83 6.12
CA ARG A 27 -16.84 -6.15 6.55
C ARG A 27 -16.73 -5.44 7.90
N GLY A 28 -15.58 -5.51 8.58
CA GLY A 28 -15.33 -4.95 9.90
C GLY A 28 -14.64 -3.58 9.86
N LEU A 29 -14.75 -2.87 10.99
CA LEU A 29 -14.08 -1.59 11.23
C LEU A 29 -12.55 -1.74 11.16
N ILE A 30 -12.03 -2.93 11.52
CA ILE A 30 -10.61 -3.25 11.50
C ILE A 30 -10.11 -3.36 10.05
N GLY A 31 -10.87 -3.99 9.15
CA GLY A 31 -10.55 -4.05 7.73
C GLY A 31 -10.46 -2.66 7.09
N LEU A 32 -11.40 -1.77 7.41
CA LEU A 32 -11.34 -0.36 6.98
C LEU A 32 -10.07 0.34 7.51
N LEU A 33 -9.74 0.14 8.77
CA LEU A 33 -8.59 0.76 9.42
C LEU A 33 -7.27 0.24 8.84
N LEU A 34 -7.19 -1.06 8.53
CA LEU A 34 -6.07 -1.69 7.84
C LEU A 34 -5.89 -1.13 6.43
N VAL A 35 -6.99 -0.89 5.71
CA VAL A 35 -6.93 -0.18 4.42
C VAL A 35 -6.24 1.15 4.64
N PHE A 36 -6.75 2.04 5.50
CA PHE A 36 -6.11 3.34 5.81
C PHE A 36 -4.65 3.22 6.25
N LEU A 37 -4.31 2.19 7.02
CA LEU A 37 -2.94 1.95 7.46
C LEU A 37 -1.99 1.67 6.28
N THR A 38 -2.48 1.09 5.18
CA THR A 38 -1.71 0.79 3.94
C THR A 38 -1.14 2.05 3.26
N ILE A 39 -1.70 3.23 3.51
CA ILE A 39 -1.22 4.51 2.94
C ILE A 39 0.23 4.77 3.32
N ILE A 40 0.53 4.58 4.60
CA ILE A 40 1.84 4.87 5.19
C ILE A 40 2.94 4.04 4.52
N PRO A 41 2.88 2.69 4.51
CA PRO A 41 3.87 1.87 3.82
C PRO A 41 3.85 2.08 2.29
N GLY A 42 2.71 2.44 1.69
CA GLY A 42 2.65 2.84 0.27
C GLY A 42 3.53 4.06 -0.03
N PHE A 43 3.43 5.14 0.75
CA PHE A 43 4.29 6.32 0.58
C PHE A 43 5.76 6.04 0.88
N PHE A 44 6.06 5.25 1.92
CA PHE A 44 7.44 4.82 2.18
C PHE A 44 8.01 4.00 1.02
N GLY A 45 7.22 3.11 0.42
CA GLY A 45 7.62 2.35 -0.76
C GLY A 45 7.93 3.23 -1.97
N ILE A 46 7.15 4.29 -2.19
CA ILE A 46 7.47 5.31 -3.21
C ILE A 46 8.80 5.99 -2.89
N TYR A 47 8.97 6.48 -1.66
CA TYR A 47 10.20 7.16 -1.23
C TYR A 47 11.43 6.27 -1.46
N PHE A 48 11.40 5.02 -0.99
CA PHE A 48 12.52 4.10 -1.17
C PHE A 48 12.77 3.76 -2.63
N THR A 49 11.72 3.58 -3.44
CA THR A 49 11.84 3.33 -4.88
C THR A 49 12.57 4.49 -5.59
N THR A 50 12.33 5.74 -5.20
CA THR A 50 13.04 6.90 -5.79
C THR A 50 14.52 6.94 -5.42
N LYS A 51 14.89 6.48 -4.22
CA LYS A 51 16.25 6.52 -3.67
C LYS A 51 17.15 5.35 -4.08
N ILE A 52 16.58 4.25 -4.56
CA ILE A 52 17.38 3.10 -5.01
C ILE A 52 17.73 3.24 -6.51
N THR A 53 18.97 2.89 -6.83
CA THR A 53 19.46 2.66 -8.19
C THR A 53 19.02 1.27 -8.65
N MET A 54 18.11 1.21 -9.61
CA MET A 54 17.54 0.00 -10.20
C MET A 54 17.30 0.22 -11.69
N ASP A 55 17.00 -0.85 -12.41
CA ASP A 55 16.53 -0.76 -13.79
C ASP A 55 15.32 0.19 -13.91
N LYS A 56 15.26 0.97 -14.99
CA LYS A 56 14.23 2.00 -15.19
C LYS A 56 12.83 1.39 -15.26
N HIS A 57 12.67 0.22 -15.88
CA HIS A 57 11.38 -0.46 -15.97
C HIS A 57 10.95 -0.99 -14.59
N LEU A 58 11.89 -1.60 -13.86
CA LEU A 58 11.61 -2.11 -12.51
C LEU A 58 11.25 -0.99 -11.55
N LYS A 59 11.97 0.14 -11.61
CA LYS A 59 11.70 1.33 -10.78
C LYS A 59 10.32 1.91 -11.08
N SER A 60 9.95 2.03 -12.36
CA SER A 60 8.63 2.51 -12.77
C SER A 60 7.51 1.58 -12.29
N PHE A 61 7.70 0.27 -12.46
CA PHE A 61 6.75 -0.74 -11.98
C PHE A 61 6.53 -0.66 -10.46
N LEU A 62 7.62 -0.63 -9.68
CA LEU A 62 7.56 -0.50 -8.22
C LEU A 62 6.90 0.81 -7.78
N PHE A 63 7.15 1.91 -8.50
CA PHE A 63 6.50 3.19 -8.22
C PHE A 63 4.98 3.09 -8.42
N ILE A 64 4.53 2.52 -9.55
CA ILE A 64 3.11 2.33 -9.84
C ILE A 64 2.45 1.44 -8.78
N VAL A 65 3.08 0.32 -8.41
CA VAL A 65 2.53 -0.60 -7.40
C VAL A 65 2.39 0.09 -6.03
N ASN A 66 3.42 0.79 -5.57
CA ASN A 66 3.35 1.50 -4.29
C ASN A 66 2.37 2.68 -4.32
N TYR A 67 2.23 3.34 -5.48
CA TYR A 67 1.20 4.36 -5.69
C TYR A 67 -0.21 3.77 -5.61
N LEU A 68 -0.45 2.59 -6.21
CA LEU A 68 -1.73 1.89 -6.11
C LEU A 68 -2.06 1.51 -4.67
N PHE A 69 -1.07 1.06 -3.89
CA PHE A 69 -1.23 0.81 -2.45
C PHE A 69 -1.63 2.08 -1.69
N ALA A 70 -1.03 3.22 -2.03
CA ALA A 70 -1.33 4.50 -1.38
C ALA A 70 -2.70 5.11 -1.77
N THR A 71 -3.26 4.73 -2.93
CA THR A 71 -4.43 5.45 -3.50
C THR A 71 -5.61 4.56 -3.87
N HIS A 72 -5.42 3.52 -4.68
CA HIS A 72 -6.51 2.92 -5.45
C HIS A 72 -7.38 1.94 -4.63
N LEU A 73 -6.81 1.28 -3.63
CA LEU A 73 -7.57 0.39 -2.73
C LEU A 73 -8.49 1.18 -1.79
N HIS A 74 -8.11 2.41 -1.42
CA HIS A 74 -8.90 3.25 -0.54
C HIS A 74 -10.22 3.68 -1.15
N ILE A 75 -10.23 4.03 -2.43
CA ILE A 75 -11.43 4.55 -3.10
C ILE A 75 -12.53 3.49 -3.13
N ARG A 76 -12.20 2.23 -3.45
CA ARG A 76 -13.18 1.13 -3.45
C ARG A 76 -13.77 0.86 -2.06
N TYR A 77 -12.92 0.82 -1.04
CA TYR A 77 -13.36 0.57 0.34
C TYR A 77 -14.13 1.75 0.93
N LEU A 78 -13.74 2.99 0.60
CA LEU A 78 -14.46 4.20 0.99
C LEU A 78 -15.86 4.22 0.36
N ILE A 79 -15.98 3.90 -0.93
CA ILE A 79 -17.28 3.80 -1.61
C ILE A 79 -18.13 2.72 -0.95
N GLN A 80 -17.60 1.50 -0.74
CA GLN A 80 -18.33 0.43 -0.07
C GLN A 80 -18.80 0.80 1.34
N PHE A 81 -17.98 1.53 2.10
CA PHE A 81 -18.36 2.01 3.42
C PHE A 81 -19.49 3.06 3.33
N LEU A 82 -19.37 4.04 2.44
CA LEU A 82 -20.38 5.08 2.21
C LEU A 82 -21.73 4.49 1.79
N THR A 83 -21.77 3.52 0.88
CA THR A 83 -23.03 2.85 0.45
C THR A 83 -23.68 2.04 1.58
N ARG A 84 -22.97 1.77 2.67
CA ARG A 84 -23.46 0.96 3.80
C ARG A 84 -23.92 1.81 4.99
N VAL A 85 -23.42 3.04 5.09
CA VAL A 85 -23.77 4.01 6.14
C VAL A 85 -24.90 4.94 5.71
N LEU A 86 -24.97 5.27 4.41
CA LEU A 86 -26.06 6.05 3.81
C LEU A 86 -27.25 5.16 3.45
#